data_AF-A0A016TKH2-F1
#
_entry.id   AF-A0A016TKH2-F1
#
_cell.length_a   1.000
_cell.length_b   1.000
_cell.length_c   1.000
_cell.angle_alpha   90.00
_cell.angle_beta   90.00
_cell.angle_gamma   90.00
#
_symmetry.space_group_name_H-M   'P 1'
#
loop_
_entity.id
_entity.type
_entity.pdbx_description
1 polymer ?
#
loop_
_entity_poly.entity_id
_entity_poly.type
_entity_poly.pdbx_seq_one_letter_code
_entity_poly.pdbx_strand_id
1 'polypeptide(L)' 'MLILVFQVTNRVGAVSKEWRWAMIDPHSLAVIIPVDQNPKNVSRERFVSLLEYCEEELGMLTAVLLL' A
#
# COMPACT_ATOMS: atom_id res chain seq x y z
N MET A 1 -1.67 9.06 -14.75
CA MET A 1 -0.53 8.35 -14.13
C MET A 1 -0.04 9.04 -12.85
N LEU A 2 0.35 10.32 -12.86
CA LEU A 2 0.80 11.04 -11.65
C LEU A 2 -0.23 11.08 -10.50
N ILE A 3 -1.52 11.26 -10.82
CA ILE A 3 -2.59 11.28 -9.81
C ILE A 3 -2.70 9.94 -9.08
N LEU A 4 -2.60 8.83 -9.82
CA LEU A 4 -2.61 7.46 -9.26
C LEU A 4 -1.46 7.27 -8.27
N VAL A 5 -0.24 7.63 -8.67
CA VAL A 5 0.98 7.53 -7.84
C VAL A 5 0.82 8.32 -6.54
N PHE A 6 0.26 9.53 -6.61
CA PHE A 6 0.01 10.36 -5.43
C PHE A 6 -1.02 9.73 -4.48
N GLN A 7 -2.14 9.24 -5.00
CA GLN A 7 -3.20 8.62 -4.19
C GLN A 7 -2.70 7.37 -3.46
N VAL A 8 -2.00 6.49 -4.17
CA VAL A 8 -1.42 5.28 -3.58
C VAL A 8 -0.38 5.64 -2.51
N THR A 9 0.51 6.60 -2.79
CA THR A 9 1.52 7.06 -1.82
C THR A 9 0.89 7.58 -0.54
N ASN A 10 -0.16 8.41 -0.66
CA ASN A 10 -0.87 8.93 0.51
C ASN A 10 -1.55 7.83 1.31
N ARG A 11 -2.22 6.89 0.65
CA ARG A 11 -2.92 5.79 1.33
C ARG A 11 -1.95 4.86 2.04
N VAL A 12 -0.86 4.46 1.39
CA VAL A 12 0.21 3.65 2.01
C VAL A 12 0.81 4.38 3.21
N GLY A 13 1.17 5.66 3.05
CA GLY A 13 1.71 6.48 4.14
C GLY A 13 0.72 6.71 5.30
N ALA A 14 -0.58 6.67 5.02
CA ALA A 14 -1.62 6.75 6.04
C ALA A 14 -1.73 5.45 6.87
N VAL A 15 -1.40 4.29 6.29
CA VAL A 15 -1.32 3.01 7.03
C VAL A 15 -0.12 3.01 7.98
N SER A 16 1.06 3.33 7.46
CA SER A 16 2.30 3.55 8.21
C SER A 16 3.23 4.44 7.41
N LYS A 17 3.91 5.37 8.07
CA LYS A 17 4.86 6.30 7.43
C LYS A 17 6.11 5.61 6.87
N GLU A 18 6.43 4.45 7.42
CA GLU A 18 7.62 3.66 7.09
C GLU A 18 7.37 2.75 5.89
N TRP A 19 6.10 2.46 5.58
CA TRP A 19 5.74 1.63 4.44
C TRP A 19 6.10 2.33 3.13
N ARG A 20 6.44 1.49 2.14
CA ARG A 20 6.73 1.89 0.77
C ARG A 20 5.91 1.04 -0.17
N TRP A 21 5.90 1.41 -1.44
CA TRP A 21 5.20 0.65 -2.45
C TRP A 21 5.89 0.75 -3.81
N ALA A 22 5.62 -0.22 -4.67
CA ALA A 22 6.10 -0.24 -6.04
C ALA A 22 5.06 -0.92 -6.94
N MET A 23 4.97 -0.51 -8.19
CA MET A 23 4.30 -1.29 -9.22
C MET A 23 5.20 -2.46 -9.60
N ILE A 24 4.69 -3.68 -9.55
CA ILE A 24 5.41 -4.87 -10.03
C ILE A 24 5.20 -5.02 -11.54
N ASP A 25 3.94 -4.89 -11.96
CA ASP A 25 3.46 -4.97 -13.34
C ASP A 25 2.21 -4.08 -13.50
N PRO A 26 1.62 -3.93 -14.70
CA PRO A 26 0.46 -3.05 -14.91
C PRO A 26 -0.79 -3.37 -14.06
N HIS A 27 -0.89 -4.56 -13.47
CA HIS A 27 -2.03 -5.06 -12.70
C HIS A 27 -1.69 -5.43 -11.25
N SER A 28 -0.42 -5.31 -10.85
CA SER A 28 0.02 -5.74 -9.51
C SER A 28 0.82 -4.65 -8.81
N LEU A 29 0.46 -4.41 -7.55
CA LEU A 29 1.13 -3.47 -6.65
C LEU A 29 1.75 -4.21 -5.47
N ALA A 30 3.02 -3.92 -5.19
CA ALA A 30 3.70 -4.34 -3.98
C ALA A 30 3.58 -3.28 -2.89
N VAL A 31 3.17 -3.69 -1.69
CA VAL A 31 3.41 -2.95 -0.45
C VAL A 31 4.63 -3.54 0.23
N ILE A 32 5.58 -2.69 0.58
CA ILE A 32 6.85 -3.05 1.21
C ILE A 32 6.79 -2.65 2.67
N ILE A 33 6.88 -3.65 3.56
CA ILE A 33 6.79 -3.49 5.00
C ILE A 33 8.17 -3.80 5.61
N PRO A 34 8.76 -2.86 6.38
CA PRO A 34 10.00 -3.11 7.10
C PRO A 34 9.85 -4.27 8.10
N VAL A 35 10.85 -5.15 8.18
CA VAL A 35 10.89 -6.27 9.15
C VAL A 35 10.82 -5.82 10.61
N ASP A 36 11.30 -4.62 10.91
CA ASP A 36 11.27 -4.01 12.25
C ASP A 36 10.04 -3.12 12.48
N GLN A 37 9.02 -3.21 11.62
CA GLN A 37 7.80 -2.42 11.75
C GLN A 37 7.16 -2.61 13.12
N ASN A 38 7.09 -1.52 13.88
CA ASN A 38 6.33 -1.48 15.12
C ASN A 38 4.82 -1.62 14.83
N PRO A 39 4.14 -2.69 15.30
CA PRO A 39 2.73 -2.91 15.01
C PRO A 39 1.81 -1.80 15.54
N LYS A 40 2.24 -1.06 16.57
CA LYS A 40 1.46 0.06 17.13
C LYS A 40 1.34 1.25 16.17
N ASN A 41 2.22 1.32 15.18
CA ASN A 41 2.25 2.40 14.19
C ASN A 41 1.47 2.04 12.91
N VAL A 42 0.83 0.87 12.87
CA VAL A 42 0.07 0.38 11.71
C VAL A 42 -1.42 0.56 11.97
N SER A 43 -2.09 1.32 11.11
CA SER A 43 -3.55 1.45 11.18
C SER A 43 -4.24 0.33 10.38
N ARG A 44 -4.87 -0.62 11.09
CA ARG A 44 -5.60 -1.73 10.46
C ARG A 44 -6.75 -1.27 9.56
N GLU A 45 -7.55 -0.32 10.02
CA GLU A 45 -8.67 0.23 9.25
C GLU A 45 -8.19 0.84 7.93
N ARG A 46 -7.12 1.63 7.98
CA ARG A 46 -6.52 2.22 6.78
C ARG A 46 -5.89 1.17 5.87
N PHE A 47 -5.35 0.09 6.44
CA PHE A 47 -4.82 -1.01 5.64
C PHE A 47 -5.93 -1.70 4.86
N VAL A 48 -7.08 -1.98 5.48
CA VAL A 48 -8.25 -2.53 4.78
C VAL A 48 -8.72 -1.59 3.67
N SER A 49 -8.86 -0.29 3.96
CA SER A 49 -9.24 0.71 2.96
C SER A 49 -8.24 0.84 1.80
N LEU A 50 -6.95 0.61 2.04
CA LEU A 50 -5.94 0.56 0.98
C LEU A 50 -6.16 -0.64 0.06
N LEU A 51 -6.46 -1.82 0.62
CA LEU A 51 -6.72 -3.03 -0.17
C LEU A 51 -7.97 -2.88 -1.03
N GLU A 52 -9.07 -2.39 -0.45
CA GLU A 52 -10.33 -2.11 -1.17
C GLU A 52 -10.09 -1.12 -2.32
N TYR A 53 -9.33 -0.04 -2.07
CA TYR A 53 -8.98 0.93 -3.12
C TYR A 53 -8.20 0.28 -4.27
N CYS A 54 -7.21 -0.56 -3.96
CA CYS A 54 -6.43 -1.27 -4.97
C CYS A 54 -7.31 -2.22 -5.80
N GLU A 55 -8.21 -2.97 -5.16
CA GLU A 55 -9.04 -3.96 -5.85
C GLU A 55 -10.21 -3.33 -6.62
N GLU A 56 -10.98 -2.45 -5.97
CA GLU A 56 -12.24 -1.94 -6.51
C GLU A 56 -12.05 -0.73 -7.44
N GLU A 57 -11.14 0.19 -7.09
CA GLU A 57 -10.93 1.40 -7.90
C GLU A 57 -9.84 1.22 -8.95
N LEU A 58 -8.75 0.51 -8.63
CA LEU A 58 -7.62 0.33 -9.55
C LEU A 58 -7.68 -0.98 -10.34
N GLY A 59 -8.47 -1.96 -9.91
CA GLY A 59 -8.48 -3.29 -10.50
C GLY A 59 -7.13 -4.00 -10.39
N MET A 60 -6.40 -3.73 -9.30
CA MET A 60 -5.04 -4.23 -9.07
C MET A 60 -4.99 -5.23 -7.91
N LEU A 61 -4.14 -6.23 -8.07
CA LEU A 61 -3.81 -7.17 -7.00
C LEU A 61 -2.75 -6.58 -6.09
N THR A 62 -2.95 -6.70 -4.78
CA THR A 62 -1.97 -6.25 -3.78
C THR A 62 -1.12 -7.43 -3.31
N ALA A 63 0.20 -7.33 -3.49
CA ALA A 63 1.18 -8.23 -2.91
C ALA A 63 1.86 -7.56 -1.71
N VAL A 64 2.11 -8.33 -0.63
CA VAL A 64 2.84 -7.84 0.55
C VAL A 64 4.24 -8.43 0.54
N LEU A 65 5.26 -7.57 0.50
CA LEU A 65 6.66 -7.95 0.68
C LEU A 65 7.15 -7.48 2.03
N LEU A 66 7.77 -8.41 2.78
CA LEU A 66 8.51 -8.13 4.00
C LEU A 66 9.99 -7.98 3.62
N LEU A 67 10.58 -6.82 3.90
CA LEU A 67 11.99 -6.53 3.63
C LEU A 67 12.70 -5.99 4.88
#